data_AF-C1FHC1-F1
#
_entry.id   AF-C1FHC1-F1
#
_cell.length_a   1.000
_cell.length_b   1.000
_cell.length_c   1.000
_cell.angle_alpha   90.00
_cell.angle_beta   90.00
_cell.angle_gamma   90.00
#
_symmetry.space_group_name_H-M   'P 1'
#
loop_
_entity.id
_entity.type
_entity.pdbx_description
1 polymer ?
#
loop_
_entity_poly.entity_id
_entity_poly.type
_entity_poly.pdbx_seq_one_letter_code
_entity_poly.pdbx_strand_id
1 'polypeptide(L)'
;LLASFAGIAASEASKRLAHSVSFGVTLAVLTNIAQMVHWKSKTRGGTRWNKRGPFLLTLASVPLVMLDLTRHVLQDGGAWIEGSRMYRPGCGHADVRCLSGIGATCLLATYVGFACLISGVLWSADVTRKLRDGWRRAARRDID
;
A
#
# COMPACT_ATOMS: atom_id res chain seq x y z
N LEU A 1 -27.47 1.94 29.40
CA LEU A 1 -27.15 3.27 28.83
C LEU A 1 -25.67 3.61 29.01
N LEU A 2 -25.12 3.72 30.24
CA LEU A 2 -23.70 4.06 30.47
C LEU A 2 -22.69 3.07 29.84
N ALA A 3 -22.94 1.75 29.94
CA ALA A 3 -22.08 0.74 29.31
C ALA A 3 -22.08 0.81 27.77
N SER A 4 -23.21 1.20 27.17
CA SER A 4 -23.33 1.38 25.72
C SER A 4 -22.56 2.61 25.23
N PHE A 5 -22.60 3.72 25.97
CA PHE A 5 -21.81 4.92 25.65
C PHE A 5 -20.31 4.68 25.84
N ALA A 6 -19.91 3.99 26.91
CA ALA A 6 -18.51 3.62 27.14
C ALA A 6 -18.00 2.67 26.05
N GLY A 7 -18.81 1.70 25.60
CA GLY A 7 -18.48 0.80 24.50
C GLY A 7 -18.32 1.51 23.15
N ILE A 8 -19.22 2.46 22.83
CA ILE A 8 -19.13 3.27 21.60
C ILE A 8 -17.88 4.17 21.64
N ALA A 9 -17.62 4.85 22.76
CA ALA A 9 -16.46 5.72 22.90
C ALA A 9 -15.13 4.94 22.84
N ALA A 10 -15.06 3.77 23.49
CA ALA A 10 -13.90 2.88 23.41
C ALA A 10 -13.67 2.38 21.98
N SER A 11 -14.73 1.99 21.26
CA SER A 11 -14.63 1.51 19.88
C SER A 11 -14.14 2.60 18.92
N GLU A 12 -14.66 3.82 19.03
CA GLU A 12 -14.19 4.95 18.22
C GLU A 12 -12.73 5.33 18.56
N ALA A 13 -12.36 5.34 19.85
CA ALA A 13 -10.97 5.59 20.25
C ALA A 13 -10.02 4.51 19.71
N SER A 14 -10.40 3.23 19.81
CA SER A 14 -9.61 2.11 19.24
C SER A 14 -9.45 2.23 17.73
N LYS A 15 -10.50 2.62 17.02
CA LYS A 15 -10.46 2.83 15.57
C LYS A 15 -9.49 3.95 15.16
N ARG A 16 -9.56 5.10 15.84
CA ARG A 16 -8.66 6.24 15.60
C ARG A 16 -7.19 5.88 15.86
N LEU A 17 -6.96 5.15 16.95
CA LEU A 17 -5.63 4.65 17.29
C LEU A 17 -5.11 3.69 16.21
N ALA A 18 -5.95 2.74 15.77
CA ALA A 18 -5.58 1.77 14.75
C ALA A 18 -5.18 2.46 13.44
N HIS A 19 -5.96 3.43 12.96
CA HIS A 19 -5.61 4.18 11.74
C HIS A 19 -4.28 4.94 11.89
N SER A 20 -4.05 5.57 13.04
CA SER A 20 -2.82 6.35 13.30
C SER A 20 -1.57 5.45 13.37
N VAL A 21 -1.69 4.31 14.05
CA VAL A 21 -0.60 3.32 14.13
C VAL A 21 -0.33 2.71 12.76
N SER A 22 -1.37 2.31 12.02
CA SER A 22 -1.24 1.79 10.67
C SER A 22 -0.61 2.82 9.72
N PHE A 23 -0.95 4.10 9.84
CA PHE A 23 -0.33 5.19 9.09
C PHE A 23 1.19 5.23 9.34
N GLY A 24 1.61 5.31 10.61
CA GLY A 24 3.03 5.41 10.96
C GLY A 24 3.84 4.20 10.52
N VAL A 25 3.36 2.98 10.82
CA VAL A 25 4.05 1.73 10.47
C VAL A 25 4.13 1.56 8.96
N THR A 26 3.04 1.78 8.23
CA THR A 26 3.01 1.61 6.77
C THR A 26 3.94 2.60 6.10
N LEU A 27 3.94 3.87 6.52
CA LEU A 27 4.84 4.88 5.98
C LEU A 27 6.30 4.51 6.20
N ALA A 28 6.65 4.08 7.42
CA ALA A 28 8.00 3.65 7.75
C ALA A 28 8.45 2.45 6.90
N VAL A 29 7.60 1.43 6.76
CA VAL A 29 7.92 0.24 5.95
C VAL A 29 8.08 0.60 4.47
N LEU A 30 7.14 1.33 3.88
CA LEU A 30 7.19 1.65 2.45
C LEU A 30 8.37 2.56 2.10
N THR A 31 8.69 3.55 2.94
CA THR A 31 9.85 4.42 2.74
C THR A 31 11.18 3.66 2.90
N ASN A 32 11.29 2.77 3.89
CA ASN A 32 12.47 1.90 4.05
C ASN A 32 12.67 0.97 2.85
N ILE A 33 11.59 0.39 2.31
CA ILE A 33 11.66 -0.41 1.08
C ILE A 33 12.14 0.45 -0.09
N ALA A 34 11.60 1.66 -0.27
CA ALA A 34 12.04 2.57 -1.33
C ALA A 34 13.53 2.95 -1.19
N GLN A 35 14.01 3.21 0.04
CA GLN A 35 15.42 3.47 0.33
C GLN A 35 16.32 2.26 0.01
N MET A 36 15.90 1.06 0.39
CA MET A 36 16.62 -0.18 0.10
C MET A 36 16.72 -0.43 -1.42
N VAL A 37 15.62 -0.25 -2.16
CA VAL A 37 15.61 -0.36 -3.62
C VAL A 37 16.45 0.73 -4.27
N HIS A 38 16.43 1.96 -3.75
CA HIS A 38 17.30 3.04 -4.19
C HIS A 38 18.77 2.68 -4.03
N TRP A 39 19.18 2.20 -2.85
CA TRP A 39 20.56 1.80 -2.59
C TRP A 39 21.01 0.70 -3.56
N LYS A 40 20.18 -0.31 -3.76
CA LYS A 40 20.44 -1.40 -4.70
C LYS A 40 20.51 -0.90 -6.15
N SER A 41 19.76 0.13 -6.53
CA SER A 41 19.80 0.70 -7.88
C SER A 41 21.18 1.25 -8.27
N LYS A 42 21.98 1.69 -7.29
CA LYS A 42 23.33 2.24 -7.53
C LYS A 42 24.32 1.18 -8.00
N THR A 43 24.16 -0.07 -7.55
CA THR A 43 25.02 -1.19 -7.93
C THR A 43 24.47 -2.02 -9.10
N ARG A 44 23.22 -1.75 -9.55
CA ARG A 44 22.62 -2.44 -10.70
C ARG A 44 23.28 -2.02 -12.01
N GLY A 45 23.60 -3.01 -12.85
CA GLY A 45 24.02 -2.83 -14.24
C GLY A 45 22.83 -2.73 -15.21
N GLY A 46 23.11 -2.34 -16.45
CA GLY A 46 22.12 -2.25 -17.53
C GLY A 46 21.60 -0.83 -17.80
N THR A 47 20.46 -0.75 -18.49
CA THR A 47 19.88 0.52 -18.96
C THR A 47 19.40 1.41 -17.82
N ARG A 48 19.23 2.72 -18.08
CA ARG A 48 18.71 3.68 -17.09
C ARG A 48 17.37 3.22 -16.49
N TRP A 49 16.50 2.63 -17.30
CA TRP A 49 15.23 2.05 -16.87
C TRP A 49 15.38 0.83 -15.98
N ASN A 50 16.33 -0.07 -16.26
CA ASN A 50 16.58 -1.23 -15.40
C ASN A 50 17.19 -0.85 -14.04
N LYS A 51 17.88 0.30 -13.98
CA LYS A 51 18.41 0.85 -12.73
C LYS A 51 17.33 1.61 -11.93
N ARG A 52 16.68 2.59 -12.55
CA ARG A 52 15.76 3.52 -11.86
C ARG A 52 14.31 3.06 -11.82
N GLY A 53 13.86 2.25 -12.77
CA GLY A 53 12.48 1.76 -12.87
C GLY A 53 11.97 1.10 -11.58
N PRO A 54 12.71 0.13 -11.00
CA PRO A 54 12.32 -0.49 -9.73
C PRO A 54 12.13 0.54 -8.61
N PHE A 55 13.08 1.49 -8.50
CA PHE A 55 13.02 2.55 -7.49
C PHE A 55 11.82 3.47 -7.69
N LEU A 56 11.58 3.95 -8.91
CA LEU A 56 10.47 4.85 -9.21
C LEU A 56 9.11 4.19 -8.93
N LEU A 57 8.95 2.91 -9.26
CA LEU A 57 7.74 2.15 -8.92
C LEU A 57 7.54 2.04 -7.40
N THR A 58 8.60 1.68 -6.65
CA THR A 58 8.50 1.62 -5.18
C THR A 58 8.27 2.99 -4.55
N LEU A 59 8.87 4.06 -5.09
CA LEU A 59 8.67 5.41 -4.58
C LEU A 59 7.26 5.92 -4.86
N ALA A 60 6.73 5.68 -6.06
CA ALA A 60 5.36 6.03 -6.41
C ALA A 60 4.32 5.27 -5.57
N SER A 61 4.64 4.06 -5.11
CA SER A 61 3.74 3.30 -4.23
C SER A 61 3.49 3.98 -2.88
N VAL A 62 4.45 4.76 -2.38
CA VAL A 62 4.36 5.42 -1.07
C VAL A 62 3.14 6.34 -0.99
N PRO A 63 3.02 7.43 -1.79
CA PRO A 63 1.86 8.31 -1.70
C PRO A 63 0.56 7.61 -2.12
N LEU A 64 0.62 6.62 -3.02
CA LEU A 64 -0.55 5.89 -3.50
C LEU A 64 -1.20 5.02 -2.40
N VAL A 65 -0.40 4.21 -1.69
CA VAL A 65 -0.88 3.39 -0.58
C VAL A 65 -1.24 4.25 0.64
N MET A 66 -0.48 5.32 0.88
CA MET A 66 -0.72 6.20 2.02
C MET A 66 -1.97 7.07 1.86
N LEU A 67 -2.53 7.22 0.66
CA LEU A 67 -3.66 8.11 0.41
C LEU A 67 -4.89 7.77 1.27
N ASP A 68 -5.25 6.49 1.36
CA ASP A 68 -6.41 6.06 2.16
C ASP A 68 -6.15 6.17 3.67
N LEU A 69 -4.95 5.82 4.12
CA LEU A 69 -4.55 6.01 5.52
C LEU A 69 -4.54 7.49 5.92
N THR A 70 -4.10 8.37 5.01
CA THR A 70 -4.13 9.82 5.20
C THR A 70 -5.57 10.31 5.34
N ARG A 71 -6.49 9.83 4.49
CA ARG A 71 -7.92 10.15 4.60
C ARG A 71 -8.48 9.73 5.96
N HIS A 72 -8.15 8.53 6.43
CA HIS A 72 -8.58 8.02 7.73
C HIS A 72 -8.07 8.87 8.90
N VAL A 73 -6.76 9.18 8.93
CA VAL A 73 -6.17 10.01 10.00
C VAL A 73 -6.74 11.43 9.99
N LEU A 74 -6.95 12.03 8.82
CA LEU A 74 -7.55 13.36 8.70
C LEU A 74 -9.03 13.39 9.11
N GLN A 75 -9.78 12.31 8.84
CA GLN A 75 -11.14 12.14 9.34
C GLN A 75 -11.18 12.04 10.86
N ASP A 76 -10.30 11.22 11.43
CA ASP A 76 -10.23 10.94 12.86
C ASP A 76 -9.79 12.18 13.67
N GLY A 77 -8.91 13.01 13.09
CA GLY A 77 -8.48 14.29 13.64
C GLY A 77 -9.44 15.46 13.39
N GLY A 78 -10.53 15.24 12.64
CA GLY A 78 -11.53 16.25 12.33
C GLY A 78 -11.12 17.28 11.27
N ALA A 79 -9.95 17.13 10.66
CA ALA A 79 -9.44 18.04 9.63
C ALA A 79 -10.13 17.86 8.27
N TRP A 80 -10.67 16.68 7.99
CA TRP A 80 -11.37 16.40 6.74
C TRP A 80 -12.54 15.43 6.96
N ILE A 81 -13.67 15.94 7.45
CA ILE A 81 -14.86 15.13 7.75
C ILE A 81 -15.87 15.16 6.59
N GLU A 82 -16.07 16.34 6.00
CA GLU A 82 -17.03 16.54 4.92
C GLU A 82 -16.45 16.06 3.59
N GLY A 83 -17.23 15.27 2.85
CA GLY A 83 -16.83 14.74 1.54
C GLY A 83 -15.77 13.63 1.55
N SER A 84 -15.11 13.34 2.68
CA SER A 84 -14.08 12.29 2.81
C SER A 84 -14.63 10.88 3.09
N ARG A 85 -15.96 10.74 3.23
CA ARG A 85 -16.62 9.46 3.55
C ARG A 85 -16.39 8.44 2.44
N MET A 86 -16.06 7.20 2.80
CA MET A 86 -15.84 6.11 1.86
C MET A 86 -17.09 5.80 1.02
N TYR A 87 -18.24 5.75 1.68
CA TYR A 87 -19.54 5.45 1.06
C TYR A 87 -20.45 6.67 1.03
N ARG A 88 -21.34 6.71 0.04
CA ARG A 88 -22.36 7.77 -0.09
C ARG A 88 -23.42 7.64 1.02
N PRO A 89 -23.89 8.75 1.60
CA PRO A 89 -24.94 8.72 2.61
C PRO A 89 -26.28 8.24 2.01
N GLY A 90 -27.10 7.52 2.79
CA GLY A 90 -28.42 7.05 2.37
C GLY A 90 -28.42 5.76 1.55
N CYS A 91 -27.26 5.11 1.42
CA CYS A 91 -27.11 3.89 0.66
C CYS A 91 -27.09 2.68 1.61
N GLY A 92 -27.96 1.68 1.36
CA GLY A 92 -28.23 0.57 2.27
C GLY A 92 -27.20 -0.57 2.24
N HIS A 93 -26.19 -0.50 1.39
CA HIS A 93 -25.20 -1.58 1.20
C HIS A 93 -23.79 -1.02 1.12
N ALA A 94 -22.82 -1.74 1.70
CA ALA A 94 -21.40 -1.37 1.70
C ALA A 94 -20.63 -2.00 0.52
N ASP A 95 -21.18 -1.87 -0.69
CA ASP A 95 -20.61 -2.40 -1.92
C ASP A 95 -19.86 -1.33 -2.74
N VAL A 96 -19.07 -1.76 -3.72
CA VAL A 96 -18.37 -0.88 -4.68
C VAL A 96 -19.31 0.08 -5.43
N ARG A 97 -20.59 -0.29 -5.58
CA ARG A 97 -21.63 0.56 -6.20
C ARG A 97 -21.97 1.79 -5.36
N CYS A 98 -21.72 1.70 -4.06
CA CYS A 98 -22.05 2.72 -3.07
C CYS A 98 -20.87 3.67 -2.78
N LEU A 99 -19.73 3.44 -3.43
CA LEU A 99 -18.50 4.15 -3.16
C LEU A 99 -18.65 5.63 -3.56
N SER A 100 -18.16 6.52 -2.69
CA SER A 100 -18.05 7.94 -3.02
C SER A 100 -16.93 8.16 -4.04
N GLY A 101 -16.88 9.34 -4.66
CA GLY A 101 -15.78 9.68 -5.58
C GLY A 101 -14.41 9.62 -4.89
N ILE A 102 -14.31 10.09 -3.65
CA ILE A 102 -13.08 10.00 -2.87
C ILE A 102 -12.76 8.55 -2.49
N GLY A 103 -13.78 7.75 -2.13
CA GLY A 103 -13.60 6.35 -1.78
C GLY A 103 -13.09 5.53 -2.94
N ALA A 104 -13.60 5.78 -4.15
CA ALA A 104 -13.11 5.16 -5.38
C ALA A 104 -11.67 5.55 -5.67
N THR A 105 -11.34 6.83 -5.49
CA THR A 105 -9.98 7.33 -5.69
C THR A 105 -9.00 6.68 -4.71
N CYS A 106 -9.33 6.63 -3.42
CA CYS A 106 -8.51 5.99 -2.40
C CYS A 106 -8.35 4.49 -2.64
N LEU A 107 -9.44 3.79 -2.98
CA LEU A 107 -9.42 2.36 -3.29
C LEU A 107 -8.51 2.05 -4.47
N LEU A 108 -8.69 2.76 -5.58
CA LEU A 108 -7.89 2.60 -6.80
C LEU A 108 -6.42 2.95 -6.53
N ALA A 109 -6.15 4.07 -5.86
CA ALA A 109 -4.79 4.49 -5.51
C ALA A 109 -4.09 3.42 -4.67
N THR A 110 -4.76 2.85 -3.67
CA THR A 110 -4.19 1.80 -2.82
C THR A 110 -3.84 0.54 -3.63
N TYR A 111 -4.75 0.05 -4.47
CA TYR A 111 -4.47 -1.13 -5.30
C TYR A 111 -3.37 -0.88 -6.34
N VAL A 112 -3.38 0.27 -7.01
CA VAL A 112 -2.31 0.66 -7.94
C VAL A 112 -0.99 0.82 -7.19
N GLY A 113 -1.01 1.38 -5.98
CA GLY A 113 0.13 1.51 -5.10
C GLY A 113 0.74 0.15 -4.77
N PHE A 114 -0.07 -0.81 -4.32
CA PHE A 114 0.41 -2.18 -4.07
C PHE A 114 0.95 -2.85 -5.34
N ALA A 115 0.29 -2.68 -6.49
CA ALA A 115 0.78 -3.21 -7.75
C ALA A 115 2.16 -2.62 -8.13
N CYS A 116 2.35 -1.31 -7.95
CA CYS A 116 3.63 -0.64 -8.13
C CYS A 116 4.69 -1.15 -7.15
N LEU A 117 4.35 -1.33 -5.87
CA LEU A 117 5.26 -1.85 -4.85
C LEU A 117 5.74 -3.27 -5.21
N ILE A 118 4.81 -4.18 -5.49
CA ILE A 118 5.10 -5.58 -5.84
C ILE A 118 5.97 -5.62 -7.09
N SER A 119 5.56 -4.91 -8.15
CA SER A 119 6.30 -4.87 -9.41
C SER A 119 7.72 -4.31 -9.23
N GLY A 120 7.86 -3.22 -8.46
CA GLY A 120 9.15 -2.60 -8.16
C GLY A 120 10.07 -3.51 -7.35
N VAL A 121 9.55 -4.19 -6.33
CA VAL A 121 10.33 -5.12 -5.49
C VAL A 121 10.75 -6.37 -6.28
N LEU A 122 9.83 -7.00 -7.01
CA LEU A 122 10.14 -8.19 -7.82
C LEU A 122 11.17 -7.88 -8.92
N TRP A 123 11.04 -6.72 -9.57
CA TRP A 123 12.03 -6.25 -10.53
C TRP A 123 13.37 -5.98 -9.86
N SER A 124 13.39 -5.28 -8.73
CA SER A 124 14.61 -5.04 -7.94
C SER A 124 15.31 -6.35 -7.52
N ALA A 125 14.55 -7.41 -7.30
CA ALA A 125 15.06 -8.72 -6.89
C ALA A 125 15.54 -9.63 -8.05
N ASP A 126 15.40 -9.20 -9.31
CA ASP A 126 15.68 -9.99 -10.52
C ASP A 126 14.99 -11.36 -10.50
N VAL A 127 13.74 -11.40 -10.01
CA VAL A 127 13.01 -12.65 -9.74
C VAL A 127 12.87 -13.51 -10.99
N THR A 128 12.58 -12.92 -12.16
CA THR A 128 12.44 -13.65 -13.42
C THR A 128 13.72 -14.40 -13.81
N ARG A 129 14.88 -13.76 -13.67
CA ARG A 129 16.18 -14.41 -13.92
C ARG A 129 16.44 -15.53 -12.92
N LYS A 130 16.19 -15.29 -11.64
CA LYS A 130 16.40 -16.29 -10.58
C LYS A 130 15.50 -17.51 -10.76
N LEU A 131 14.23 -17.31 -11.11
CA LEU A 131 13.29 -18.39 -11.39
C LEU A 131 13.75 -19.21 -12.59
N ARG A 132 14.08 -18.55 -13.70
CA ARG A 132 14.61 -19.24 -14.90
C ARG A 132 15.86 -20.06 -14.58
N ASP A 133 16.81 -19.47 -13.85
CA ASP A 133 18.08 -20.13 -13.54
C ASP A 133 17.87 -21.27 -12.53
N GLY A 134 16.90 -21.15 -11.61
CA GLY A 134 16.49 -22.22 -10.70
C GLY A 134 15.84 -23.39 -11.42
N TRP A 135 14.89 -23.13 -12.32
CA TRP A 135 14.25 -24.15 -13.15
C TRP A 135 15.27 -24.94 -13.98
N ARG A 136 16.26 -24.26 -14.58
CA ARG A 136 17.34 -24.91 -15.33
C ARG A 136 18.27 -25.77 -14.48
N ARG A 137 18.34 -25.54 -13.17
CA ARG A 137 19.11 -26.37 -12.23
C ARG A 137 18.30 -27.59 -11.80
N ALA A 138 17.01 -27.42 -11.55
CA ALA A 138 16.11 -28.53 -11.23
C ALA A 138 16.04 -29.54 -12.40
N ALA A 139 15.80 -29.05 -13.62
CA ALA A 139 15.71 -29.90 -14.82
C ALA A 139 17.00 -30.67 -15.16
N ARG A 140 18.16 -30.28 -14.61
CA ARG A 140 19.42 -31.02 -14.77
C ARG A 140 19.63 -32.10 -13.70
N ARG A 141 19.03 -31.94 -12.53
CA ARG A 141 19.13 -32.92 -11.44
C ARG A 141 18.25 -34.15 -11.66
N ASP A 142 17.21 -34.05 -12.49
CA ASP A 142 16.36 -35.19 -12.84
C ASP A 142 16.98 -36.10 -13.92
N ILE A 143 18.15 -35.75 -14.45
CA ILE A 143 18.87 -36.49 -15.50
C ILE A 143 20.05 -37.32 -14.92
N ASP A 144 20.50 -37.00 -13.70
CA ASP A 144 21.56 -37.72 -12.97
C ASP A 144 20.96 -38.75 -11.99
#